data_AF-A0AAE3N652-F1
#
_entry.id   AF-A0AAE3N652-F1
#
_cell.length_a   1.000
_cell.length_b   1.000
_cell.length_c   1.000
_cell.angle_alpha   90.00
_cell.angle_beta   90.00
_cell.angle_gamma   90.00
#
_symmetry.space_group_name_H-M   'P 1'
#
loop_
_entity.id
_entity.type
_entity.pdbx_description
1 polymer ?
#
loop_
_entity_poly.entity_id
_entity_poly.type
_entity_poly.pdbx_seq_one_letter_code
_entity_poly.pdbx_strand_id
1 'polypeptide(L)'
;MTDRLEMEVHVTDAQGRPISDATLWISTARDVGLKTGEPNLEAMQRIATRYASQNDFLSAGDLTVAVFRRTDVEGIYREDHEARTSDKKYPYVMAAIKRGYQAQAIEGTAMLNRRHTVTIRLQRDPQAAPIDPRMEELDRLMALTRAPLAGEDITSEARMRRLEQAKGQLQALAQTLEKEGKNDEASAAYWQLADYPSVTNKTSADGSMRIVGYANGGSGPQQDALQLKAIALNTRTPDLQIDKRIMAKGFSRHDIRTKEHGLAYLEAFNEVANNPSAAPVLPRTYEVAIYQSIRWTTPGEACALLQRAYRFEPFMMPLKRWRARLDDIRAMDIRHGLPARPCVIDGLPST
;
A
#
# COMPACT_ATOMS: atom_id res chain seq x y z
N MET A 1 -25.19 24.82 -0.70
CA MET A 1 -23.76 25.16 -0.72
C MET A 1 -22.99 23.89 -0.40
N THR A 2 -22.06 23.49 -1.25
CA THR A 2 -21.10 22.43 -0.93
C THR A 2 -20.03 23.05 -0.03
N ASP A 3 -19.75 22.41 1.10
CA ASP A 3 -18.66 22.82 1.97
C ASP A 3 -17.34 22.20 1.44
N ARG A 4 -16.23 22.90 1.59
CA ARG A 4 -14.93 22.50 1.04
C ARG A 4 -13.97 22.06 2.13
N LEU A 5 -13.28 20.94 1.97
CA LEU A 5 -12.15 20.58 2.82
C LEU A 5 -10.88 21.19 2.23
N GLU A 6 -10.09 21.89 3.05
CA GLU A 6 -8.75 22.37 2.70
C GLU A 6 -7.78 21.92 3.81
N MET A 7 -7.05 20.83 3.58
CA MET A 7 -6.14 20.24 4.58
C MET A 7 -4.71 20.14 4.04
N GLU A 8 -3.75 20.55 4.86
CA GLU A 8 -2.32 20.43 4.60
C GLU A 8 -1.66 19.61 5.71
N VAL A 9 -1.02 18.51 5.36
CA VAL A 9 -0.34 17.61 6.30
C VAL A 9 1.16 17.70 6.07
N HIS A 10 1.88 18.18 7.07
CA HIS A 10 3.34 18.24 7.10
C HIS A 10 3.89 17.04 7.84
N VAL A 11 4.79 16.29 7.20
CA VAL A 11 5.53 15.19 7.81
C VAL A 11 6.98 15.62 7.97
N THR A 12 7.44 15.68 9.21
CA THR A 12 8.81 16.09 9.53
C THR A 12 9.50 15.07 10.42
N ASP A 13 10.82 15.12 10.49
CA ASP A 13 11.57 14.43 11.54
C ASP A 13 11.47 15.17 12.88
N ALA A 14 12.13 14.63 13.90
CA ALA A 14 12.19 15.22 15.25
C ALA A 14 12.87 16.60 15.30
N GLN A 15 13.68 16.94 14.29
CA GLN A 15 14.34 18.25 14.16
C GLN A 15 13.51 19.24 13.32
N GLY A 16 12.33 18.83 12.82
CA GLY A 16 11.47 19.65 11.98
C GLY A 16 11.89 19.68 10.52
N ARG A 17 12.82 18.81 10.08
CA ARG A 17 13.19 18.70 8.66
C ARG A 17 12.11 17.92 7.92
N PRO A 18 11.75 18.33 6.69
CA PRO A 18 10.71 17.66 5.92
C PRO A 18 11.12 16.24 5.52
N ILE A 19 10.14 15.33 5.49
CA ILE A 19 10.34 13.95 5.04
C ILE A 19 9.62 13.73 3.71
N SER A 20 10.41 13.62 2.64
CA SER A 20 9.93 13.37 1.28
C SER A 20 9.34 11.97 1.11
N ASP A 21 8.27 11.87 0.32
CA ASP A 21 7.60 10.60 -0.02
C ASP A 21 7.26 9.74 1.22
N ALA A 22 6.90 10.39 2.33
CA ALA A 22 6.32 9.72 3.48
C ALA A 22 4.92 9.24 3.10
N THR A 23 4.61 7.98 3.43
CA THR A 23 3.29 7.42 3.18
C THR A 23 2.34 7.89 4.26
N LEU A 24 1.27 8.57 3.84
CA LEU A 24 0.14 8.91 4.68
C LEU A 24 -0.97 7.91 4.41
N TRP A 25 -1.36 7.18 5.45
CA TRP A 25 -2.58 6.41 5.46
C TRP A 25 -3.67 7.26 6.10
N ILE A 26 -4.72 7.57 5.34
CA ILE A 26 -5.83 8.40 5.80
C ILE A 26 -7.11 7.56 5.82
N SER A 27 -7.79 7.57 6.96
CA SER A 27 -9.18 7.17 7.14
C SER A 27 -10.00 8.43 7.41
N THR A 28 -11.04 8.63 6.61
CA THR A 28 -11.89 9.83 6.65
C THR A 28 -13.33 9.51 7.01
N ALA A 29 -13.59 8.29 7.49
CA ALA A 29 -14.92 7.90 7.90
C ALA A 29 -15.36 8.65 9.15
N ARG A 30 -16.63 9.08 9.13
CA ARG A 30 -17.30 9.60 10.32
C ARG A 30 -17.52 8.53 11.38
N ASP A 31 -17.70 7.29 10.92
CA ASP A 31 -17.90 6.12 11.76
C ASP A 31 -16.63 5.25 11.72
N VAL A 32 -15.84 5.30 12.80
CA VAL A 32 -14.69 4.42 13.00
C VAL A 32 -15.11 3.18 13.79
N GLY A 33 -14.44 2.06 13.53
CA GLY A 33 -14.60 0.81 14.25
C GLY A 33 -14.81 -0.39 13.34
N LEU A 34 -14.80 -1.57 13.95
CA LEU A 34 -14.88 -2.85 13.25
C LEU A 34 -16.14 -2.99 12.39
N LYS A 35 -17.24 -2.34 12.77
CA LYS A 35 -18.50 -2.36 11.99
C LYS A 35 -18.31 -1.79 10.58
N THR A 36 -17.58 -0.68 10.46
CA THR A 36 -17.28 -0.01 9.18
C THR A 36 -15.97 -0.50 8.57
N GLY A 37 -15.11 -1.15 9.36
CA GLY A 37 -13.77 -1.57 8.94
C GLY A 37 -12.75 -0.43 9.00
N GLU A 38 -13.17 0.75 9.48
CA GLU A 38 -12.35 1.95 9.54
C GLU A 38 -11.58 1.99 10.86
N PRO A 39 -10.23 2.01 10.86
CA PRO A 39 -9.45 1.95 12.09
C PRO A 39 -9.61 3.22 12.93
N ASN A 40 -9.85 3.06 14.24
CA ASN A 40 -9.67 4.16 15.19
C ASN A 40 -8.18 4.45 15.40
N LEU A 41 -7.82 5.48 16.18
CA LEU A 41 -6.43 5.86 16.42
C LEU A 41 -5.54 4.70 16.89
N GLU A 42 -6.01 3.90 17.86
CA GLU A 42 -5.23 2.77 18.40
C GLU A 42 -5.01 1.68 17.35
N ALA A 43 -6.06 1.30 16.62
CA ALA A 43 -5.96 0.33 15.53
C ALA A 43 -5.05 0.85 14.41
N MET A 44 -5.20 2.13 14.03
CA MET A 44 -4.37 2.78 13.03
C MET A 44 -2.89 2.75 13.44
N GLN A 45 -2.57 3.12 14.69
CA GLN A 45 -1.21 3.08 15.22
C GLN A 45 -0.65 1.65 15.17
N ARG A 46 -1.39 0.66 15.66
CA ARG A 46 -0.97 -0.75 15.64
C ARG A 46 -0.68 -1.24 14.22
N ILE A 47 -1.60 -0.99 13.29
CA ILE A 47 -1.49 -1.49 11.92
C ILE A 47 -0.35 -0.76 11.18
N ALA A 48 -0.23 0.56 11.34
CA ALA A 48 0.85 1.36 10.76
C ALA A 48 2.21 0.89 11.27
N THR A 49 2.37 0.66 12.58
CA THR A 49 3.60 0.10 13.16
C THR A 49 3.90 -1.29 12.59
N ARG A 50 2.89 -2.16 12.47
CA ARG A 50 3.07 -3.52 11.96
C ARG A 50 3.60 -3.56 10.52
N TYR A 51 3.13 -2.65 9.67
CA TYR A 51 3.47 -2.65 8.24
C TYR A 51 4.49 -1.60 7.83
N ALA A 52 5.04 -0.83 8.78
CA ALA A 52 6.00 0.24 8.50
C ALA A 52 7.24 -0.24 7.74
N SER A 53 7.71 -1.45 8.03
CA SER A 53 8.87 -2.06 7.37
C SER A 53 8.66 -2.37 5.89
N GLN A 54 7.41 -2.36 5.41
CA GLN A 54 7.03 -2.64 4.03
C GLN A 54 6.64 -1.38 3.25
N ASN A 55 6.91 -0.19 3.79
CA ASN A 55 6.48 1.11 3.26
C ASN A 55 6.60 1.27 1.73
N ASP A 56 7.68 0.78 1.12
CA ASP A 56 7.93 0.99 -0.31
C ASP A 56 7.05 0.14 -1.21
N PHE A 57 6.43 -0.89 -0.66
CA PHE A 57 5.58 -1.82 -1.39
C PHE A 57 4.11 -1.60 -1.05
N LEU A 58 3.79 -0.69 -0.12
CA LEU A 58 2.42 -0.34 0.21
C LEU A 58 1.76 0.45 -0.93
N SER A 59 0.60 -0.04 -1.35
CA SER A 59 -0.22 0.46 -2.44
C SER A 59 -1.69 0.59 -2.04
N ALA A 60 -2.46 1.31 -2.86
CA ALA A 60 -3.89 1.45 -2.66
C ALA A 60 -4.59 0.08 -2.65
N GLY A 61 -5.34 -0.21 -1.60
CA GLY A 61 -6.07 -1.47 -1.42
C GLY A 61 -5.32 -2.56 -0.65
N ASP A 62 -4.07 -2.33 -0.25
CA ASP A 62 -3.35 -3.30 0.60
C ASP A 62 -3.90 -3.37 2.02
N LEU A 63 -4.53 -2.28 2.46
CA LEU A 63 -5.29 -2.16 3.70
C LEU A 63 -6.73 -1.74 3.36
N THR A 64 -7.71 -2.36 4.00
CA THR A 64 -9.13 -2.11 3.73
C THR A 64 -9.53 -0.73 4.25
N VAL A 65 -10.31 -0.02 3.43
CA VAL A 65 -10.83 1.34 3.68
C VAL A 65 -9.76 2.45 3.83
N ALA A 66 -8.50 2.10 3.58
CA ALA A 66 -7.37 3.00 3.60
C ALA A 66 -7.18 3.76 2.29
N VAL A 67 -6.98 5.06 2.38
CA VAL A 67 -6.44 5.84 1.28
C VAL A 67 -4.96 6.09 1.55
N PHE A 68 -4.11 5.58 0.66
CA PHE A 68 -2.68 5.90 0.68
C PHE A 68 -2.41 7.16 -0.12
N ARG A 69 -1.68 8.07 0.50
CA ARG A 69 -1.16 9.32 -0.05
C ARG A 69 0.33 9.41 0.25
N ARG A 70 1.05 10.26 -0.47
CA ARG A 70 2.47 10.49 -0.21
C ARG A 70 2.79 11.98 -0.21
N THR A 71 3.73 12.37 0.63
CA THR A 71 4.22 13.75 0.71
C THR A 71 5.08 14.11 -0.50
N ASP A 72 5.09 15.39 -0.86
CA ASP A 72 6.00 15.97 -1.83
C ASP A 72 7.43 16.14 -1.26
N VAL A 73 8.30 16.81 -2.02
CA VAL A 73 9.71 17.03 -1.65
C VAL A 73 9.88 17.94 -0.43
N GLU A 74 8.84 18.70 -0.07
CA GLU A 74 8.81 19.54 1.13
C GLU A 74 8.17 18.80 2.32
N GLY A 75 7.89 17.50 2.17
CA GLY A 75 7.24 16.72 3.21
C GLY A 75 5.77 17.10 3.40
N ILE A 76 5.13 17.66 2.37
CA ILE A 76 3.75 18.15 2.46
C ILE A 76 2.82 17.30 1.61
N TYR A 77 1.67 16.94 2.16
CA TYR A 77 0.51 16.44 1.44
C TYR A 77 -0.62 17.46 1.53
N ARG A 78 -1.33 17.67 0.42
CA ARG A 78 -2.45 18.61 0.34
C ARG A 78 -3.69 17.89 -0.13
N GLU A 79 -4.79 18.12 0.57
CA GLU A 79 -6.11 17.60 0.24
C GLU A 79 -7.09 18.75 0.10
N ASP A 80 -7.72 18.80 -1.07
CA ASP A 80 -8.68 19.83 -1.43
C ASP A 80 -9.81 19.20 -2.24
N HIS A 81 -10.99 19.06 -1.62
CA HIS A 81 -12.18 18.52 -2.28
C HIS A 81 -13.48 18.98 -1.61
N GLU A 82 -14.60 18.83 -2.31
CA GLU A 82 -15.93 19.07 -1.74
C GLU A 82 -16.31 17.96 -0.76
N ALA A 83 -16.68 18.34 0.46
CA ALA A 83 -17.15 17.41 1.48
C ALA A 83 -18.58 17.75 1.90
N ARG A 84 -19.44 16.73 2.00
CA ARG A 84 -20.83 16.92 2.44
C ARG A 84 -20.96 16.49 3.88
N THR A 85 -20.92 17.44 4.81
CA THR A 85 -21.20 17.17 6.24
C THR A 85 -22.22 18.12 6.84
N SER A 86 -23.07 17.61 7.73
CA SER A 86 -24.20 18.35 8.32
C SER A 86 -23.74 19.34 9.39
N ASP A 87 -22.57 19.10 9.99
CA ASP A 87 -21.98 19.86 11.09
C ASP A 87 -20.74 20.64 10.67
N LYS A 88 -20.41 20.65 9.37
CA LYS A 88 -19.22 21.29 8.79
C LYS A 88 -17.89 20.81 9.39
N LYS A 89 -17.88 19.61 9.95
CA LYS A 89 -16.70 18.95 10.50
C LYS A 89 -16.31 17.78 9.65
N TYR A 90 -15.01 17.57 9.52
CA TYR A 90 -14.43 16.44 8.80
C TYR A 90 -13.48 15.69 9.75
N PRO A 91 -13.95 14.60 10.38
CA PRO A 91 -13.09 13.79 11.23
C PRO A 91 -12.06 13.06 10.37
N TYR A 92 -10.88 12.87 10.93
CA TYR A 92 -9.83 12.08 10.30
C TYR A 92 -9.06 11.28 11.34
N VAL A 93 -8.63 10.10 10.92
CA VAL A 93 -7.56 9.32 11.57
C VAL A 93 -6.50 9.10 10.49
N MET A 94 -5.26 9.48 10.76
CA MET A 94 -4.18 9.31 9.80
C MET A 94 -2.92 8.76 10.45
N ALA A 95 -2.14 8.00 9.70
CA ALA A 95 -0.80 7.59 10.08
C ALA A 95 0.22 8.00 9.04
N ALA A 96 1.37 8.50 9.51
CA ALA A 96 2.55 8.69 8.68
C ALA A 96 3.53 7.55 8.88
N ILE A 97 4.04 7.02 7.78
CA ILE A 97 4.96 5.90 7.71
C ILE A 97 6.14 6.30 6.82
N LYS A 98 7.36 6.03 7.28
CA LYS A 98 8.57 6.15 6.47
C LYS A 98 9.64 5.16 6.93
N ARG A 99 10.43 4.64 6.00
CA ARG A 99 11.56 3.76 6.30
C ARG A 99 12.47 4.36 7.38
N GLY A 100 12.75 3.58 8.43
CA GLY A 100 13.64 3.96 9.53
C GLY A 100 13.10 5.00 10.50
N TYR A 101 11.81 5.24 10.42
CA TYR A 101 11.07 6.02 11.40
C TYR A 101 9.99 5.15 12.04
N GLN A 102 9.67 5.44 13.30
CA GLN A 102 8.51 4.87 13.96
C GLN A 102 7.26 5.46 13.31
N ALA A 103 6.32 4.59 12.91
CA ALA A 103 5.03 5.05 12.42
C ALA A 103 4.30 5.86 13.50
N GLN A 104 3.64 6.94 13.10
CA GLN A 104 2.88 7.79 14.01
C GLN A 104 1.47 7.99 13.48
N ALA A 105 0.47 7.61 14.28
CA ALA A 105 -0.92 7.90 14.02
C ALA A 105 -1.41 9.10 14.85
N ILE A 106 -2.34 9.85 14.28
CA ILE A 106 -3.04 10.96 14.91
C ILE A 106 -4.50 10.95 14.50
N GLU A 107 -5.35 11.54 15.31
CA GLU A 107 -6.75 11.79 14.97
C GLU A 107 -7.08 13.26 15.19
N GLY A 108 -8.12 13.73 14.53
CA GLY A 108 -8.56 15.10 14.68
C GLY A 108 -9.82 15.41 13.89
N THR A 109 -10.12 16.69 13.78
CA THR A 109 -11.28 17.19 13.04
C THR A 109 -10.91 18.48 12.34
N ALA A 110 -11.03 18.48 11.01
CA ALA A 110 -10.89 19.69 10.20
C ALA A 110 -12.23 20.40 10.08
N MET A 111 -12.22 21.74 10.16
CA MET A 111 -13.41 22.56 9.92
C MET A 111 -13.52 22.88 8.43
N LEU A 112 -14.67 22.59 7.82
CA LEU A 112 -14.87 22.87 6.40
C LEU A 112 -14.90 24.38 6.10
N ASN A 113 -14.47 24.74 4.90
CA ASN A 113 -14.25 26.11 4.39
C ASN A 113 -13.18 26.89 5.17
N ARG A 114 -12.26 26.19 5.82
CA ARG A 114 -11.08 26.76 6.47
C ARG A 114 -9.88 25.90 6.14
N ARG A 115 -8.73 26.55 5.94
CA ARG A 115 -7.45 25.87 5.84
C ARG A 115 -7.12 25.23 7.19
N HIS A 116 -6.86 23.94 7.16
CA HIS A 116 -6.46 23.14 8.32
C HIS A 116 -5.04 22.60 8.11
N THR A 117 -4.14 22.89 9.03
CA THR A 117 -2.75 22.42 8.96
C THR A 117 -2.49 21.40 10.06
N VAL A 118 -1.95 20.26 9.67
CA VAL A 118 -1.60 19.14 10.53
C VAL A 118 -0.10 18.92 10.44
N THR A 119 0.56 18.65 11.56
CA THR A 119 1.99 18.29 11.57
C THR A 119 2.18 16.97 12.29
N ILE A 120 2.80 16.00 11.60
CA ILE A 120 3.18 14.70 12.14
C ILE A 120 4.71 14.67 12.23
N ARG A 121 5.24 14.40 13.43
CA ARG A 121 6.67 14.42 13.71
C ARG A 121 7.19 13.01 13.95
N LEU A 122 7.80 12.43 12.91
CA LEU A 122 8.33 11.09 12.96
C LEU A 122 9.64 11.02 13.75
N GLN A 123 9.72 10.06 14.65
CA GLN A 123 10.94 9.74 15.40
C GLN A 123 11.71 8.64 14.66
N ARG A 124 13.05 8.73 14.63
CA ARG A 124 13.88 7.62 14.10
C ARG A 124 13.60 6.37 14.93
N ASP A 125 13.41 5.24 14.25
CA ASP A 125 13.22 3.97 14.93
C ASP A 125 14.58 3.43 15.39
N PRO A 126 14.85 3.33 16.70
CA PRO A 126 16.11 2.81 17.21
C PRO A 126 16.33 1.32 16.89
N GLN A 127 15.27 0.59 16.52
CA GLN A 127 15.33 -0.82 16.15
C GLN A 127 15.41 -1.03 14.62
N ALA A 128 15.29 0.04 13.83
CA ALA A 128 15.39 -0.08 12.39
C ALA A 128 16.83 -0.35 11.96
N ALA A 129 16.99 -1.24 10.97
CA ALA A 129 18.27 -1.44 10.31
C ALA A 129 18.76 -0.11 9.68
N PRO A 130 20.09 0.11 9.63
CA PRO A 130 20.65 1.26 8.93
C PRO A 130 20.12 1.35 7.50
N ILE A 131 19.70 2.54 7.11
CA ILE A 131 19.19 2.81 5.77
C ILE A 131 20.36 3.24 4.89
N ASP A 132 20.48 2.62 3.71
CA ASP A 132 21.39 3.11 2.68
C ASP A 132 20.98 4.55 2.31
N PRO A 133 21.88 5.56 2.45
CA PRO A 133 21.52 6.96 2.20
C PRO A 133 20.94 7.22 0.80
N ARG A 134 21.25 6.37 -0.18
CA ARG A 134 20.70 6.48 -1.53
C ARG A 134 19.19 6.19 -1.59
N MET A 135 18.62 5.57 -0.56
CA MET A 135 17.18 5.42 -0.44
C MET A 135 16.49 6.75 -0.14
N GLU A 136 17.17 7.73 0.46
CA GLU A 136 16.63 9.09 0.59
C GLU A 136 16.56 9.79 -0.78
N GLU A 137 17.48 9.46 -1.71
CA GLU A 137 17.40 9.92 -3.10
C GLU A 137 16.24 9.25 -3.85
N LEU A 138 16.01 7.95 -3.66
CA LEU A 138 14.80 7.28 -4.17
C LEU A 138 13.54 8.04 -3.72
N ASP A 139 13.45 8.32 -2.43
CA ASP A 139 12.31 9.03 -1.82
C ASP A 139 12.11 10.40 -2.47
N ARG A 140 13.19 11.15 -2.68
CA ARG A 140 13.15 12.45 -3.36
C ARG A 140 12.65 12.31 -4.80
N LEU A 141 13.18 11.35 -5.56
CA LEU A 141 12.79 11.12 -6.96
C LEU A 141 11.31 10.73 -7.09
N MET A 142 10.77 9.98 -6.13
CA MET A 142 9.35 9.65 -6.07
C MET A 142 8.50 10.84 -5.65
N ALA A 143 8.95 11.63 -4.68
CA ALA A 143 8.25 12.84 -4.23
C ALA A 143 8.07 13.88 -5.35
N LEU A 144 9.00 13.94 -6.31
CA LEU A 144 8.89 14.81 -7.50
C LEU A 144 7.65 14.53 -8.37
N THR A 145 7.07 13.33 -8.26
CA THR A 145 5.87 12.93 -9.01
C THR A 145 4.57 13.46 -8.40
N ARG A 146 4.57 13.83 -7.11
CA ARG A 146 3.35 14.04 -6.30
C ARG A 146 2.74 15.42 -6.48
N ALA A 147 3.56 16.46 -6.40
CA ALA A 147 3.09 17.83 -6.52
C ALA A 147 3.75 18.53 -7.71
N PRO A 148 3.00 19.31 -8.51
CA PRO A 148 3.62 20.35 -9.30
C PRO A 148 4.30 21.36 -8.35
N LEU A 149 5.45 21.89 -8.75
CA LEU A 149 6.06 23.02 -8.04
C LEU A 149 5.08 24.20 -8.04
N ALA A 150 5.22 25.12 -7.07
CA ALA A 150 4.37 26.31 -7.03
C ALA A 150 4.44 27.08 -8.37
N GLY A 151 3.29 27.22 -9.04
CA GLY A 151 3.20 27.86 -10.36
C GLY A 151 3.54 26.98 -11.57
N GLU A 152 3.87 25.69 -11.36
CA GLU A 152 4.13 24.73 -12.45
C GLU A 152 2.80 24.16 -12.97
N ASP A 153 2.58 24.28 -14.28
CA ASP A 153 1.48 23.57 -14.94
C ASP A 153 1.80 22.07 -14.95
N ILE A 154 0.85 21.27 -14.43
CA ILE A 154 0.88 19.81 -14.36
C ILE A 154 1.17 19.18 -15.74
N THR A 155 0.75 19.86 -16.81
CA THR A 155 0.91 19.43 -18.20
C THR A 155 2.07 20.11 -18.94
N SER A 156 2.86 20.94 -18.26
CA SER A 156 3.97 21.64 -18.90
C SER A 156 5.06 20.68 -19.39
N GLU A 157 5.64 21.03 -20.54
CA GLU A 157 6.78 20.30 -21.10
C GLU A 157 7.97 20.29 -20.13
N ALA A 158 8.16 21.37 -19.36
CA ALA A 158 9.20 21.48 -18.34
C ALA A 158 9.05 20.41 -17.25
N ARG A 159 7.82 20.23 -16.72
CA ARG A 159 7.52 19.18 -15.73
C ARG A 159 7.79 17.79 -16.29
N MET A 160 7.33 17.53 -17.50
CA MET A 160 7.49 16.23 -18.15
C MET A 160 8.97 15.90 -18.40
N ARG A 161 9.79 16.87 -18.86
CA ARG A 161 11.25 16.69 -18.97
C ARG A 161 11.92 16.41 -17.62
N ARG A 162 11.50 17.09 -16.56
CA ARG A 162 11.96 16.86 -15.18
C ARG A 162 11.63 15.44 -14.71
N LEU A 163 10.41 14.96 -14.96
CA LEU A 163 10.00 13.60 -14.61
C LEU A 163 10.77 12.55 -15.42
N GLU A 164 11.01 12.77 -16.70
CA GLU A 164 11.81 11.85 -17.53
C GLU A 164 13.28 11.78 -17.05
N GLN A 165 13.87 12.93 -16.69
CA GLN A 165 15.20 12.97 -16.09
C GLN A 165 15.23 12.23 -14.74
N ALA A 166 14.26 12.46 -13.87
CA ALA A 166 14.15 11.78 -12.58
C ALA A 166 13.95 10.27 -12.74
N LYS A 167 13.19 9.83 -13.76
CA LYS A 167 13.06 8.41 -14.11
C LYS A 167 14.40 7.80 -14.53
N GLY A 168 15.18 8.51 -15.34
CA GLY A 168 16.54 8.08 -15.72
C GLY A 168 17.48 7.96 -14.52
N GLN A 169 17.41 8.91 -13.58
CA GLN A 169 18.14 8.86 -12.31
C GLN A 169 17.72 7.67 -11.44
N LEU A 170 16.41 7.40 -11.34
CA LEU A 170 15.86 6.27 -10.60
C LEU A 170 16.32 4.93 -11.20
N GLN A 171 16.34 4.82 -12.53
CA GLN A 171 16.85 3.64 -13.22
C GLN A 171 18.34 3.41 -12.93
N ALA A 172 19.17 4.47 -13.00
CA ALA A 172 20.60 4.38 -12.69
C ALA A 172 20.85 4.01 -11.21
N LEU A 173 20.01 4.52 -10.30
CA LEU A 173 20.03 4.17 -8.89
C LEU A 173 19.72 2.68 -8.68
N ALA A 174 18.64 2.17 -9.28
CA ALA A 174 18.25 0.76 -9.18
C ALA A 174 19.36 -0.17 -9.69
N GLN A 175 19.97 0.14 -10.83
CA GLN A 175 21.07 -0.63 -11.42
C GLN A 175 22.33 -0.60 -10.56
N THR A 176 22.66 0.56 -9.97
CA THR A 176 23.80 0.69 -9.06
C THR A 176 23.62 -0.16 -7.81
N LEU A 177 22.45 -0.07 -7.16
CA LEU A 177 22.11 -0.86 -5.98
C LEU A 177 22.19 -2.36 -6.27
N GLU A 178 21.67 -2.79 -7.43
CA GLU A 178 21.75 -4.17 -7.88
C GLU A 178 23.20 -4.63 -8.06
N LYS A 179 24.03 -3.86 -8.77
CA LYS A 179 25.44 -4.20 -9.03
C LYS A 179 26.26 -4.34 -7.74
N GLU A 180 25.89 -3.59 -6.70
CA GLU A 180 26.52 -3.64 -5.38
C GLU A 180 25.92 -4.71 -4.45
N GLY A 181 24.95 -5.50 -4.93
CA GLY A 181 24.33 -6.58 -4.14
C GLY A 181 23.34 -6.09 -3.09
N LYS A 182 22.88 -4.83 -3.17
CA LYS A 182 21.83 -4.26 -2.31
C LYS A 182 20.45 -4.66 -2.82
N ASN A 183 20.16 -5.96 -2.76
CA ASN A 183 19.03 -6.56 -3.48
C ASN A 183 17.66 -6.03 -3.04
N ASP A 184 17.42 -5.83 -1.75
CA ASP A 184 16.13 -5.35 -1.24
C ASP A 184 15.92 -3.86 -1.58
N GLU A 185 16.98 -3.06 -1.52
CA GLU A 185 16.97 -1.66 -1.93
C GLU A 185 16.76 -1.52 -3.44
N ALA A 186 17.46 -2.33 -4.24
CA ALA A 186 17.26 -2.39 -5.68
C ALA A 186 15.84 -2.86 -6.02
N SER A 187 15.30 -3.84 -5.30
CA SER A 187 13.92 -4.30 -5.42
C SER A 187 12.93 -3.17 -5.21
N ALA A 188 13.07 -2.39 -4.14
CA ALA A 188 12.22 -1.22 -3.88
C ALA A 188 12.35 -0.18 -5.02
N ALA A 189 13.56 0.10 -5.49
CA ALA A 189 13.78 1.04 -6.59
C ALA A 189 13.12 0.58 -7.91
N TYR A 190 13.25 -0.71 -8.27
CA TYR A 190 12.58 -1.28 -9.45
C TYR A 190 11.06 -1.31 -9.32
N TRP A 191 10.54 -1.60 -8.12
CA TRP A 191 9.11 -1.57 -7.83
C TRP A 191 8.53 -0.18 -8.06
N GLN A 192 9.18 0.84 -7.49
CA GLN A 192 8.79 2.23 -7.66
C GLN A 192 8.97 2.73 -9.10
N LEU A 193 10.01 2.27 -9.80
CA LEU A 193 10.24 2.60 -11.21
C LEU A 193 9.15 2.03 -12.12
N ALA A 194 8.57 0.88 -11.78
CA ALA A 194 7.46 0.30 -12.50
C ALA A 194 6.21 1.19 -12.45
N ASP A 195 5.96 1.84 -11.32
CA ASP A 195 4.81 2.72 -11.11
C ASP A 195 5.13 4.20 -11.40
N TYR A 196 6.35 4.49 -11.88
CA TYR A 196 6.76 5.86 -12.21
C TYR A 196 5.94 6.40 -13.39
N PRO A 197 5.53 7.69 -13.37
CA PRO A 197 4.83 8.30 -14.49
C PRO A 197 5.62 8.15 -15.80
N SER A 198 4.91 7.88 -16.89
CA SER A 198 5.52 7.77 -18.21
C SER A 198 5.22 9.02 -19.05
N VAL A 199 6.24 9.45 -19.78
CA VAL A 199 6.16 10.55 -20.73
C VAL A 199 6.30 9.97 -22.13
N THR A 200 5.35 10.27 -23.01
CA THR A 200 5.40 9.84 -24.41
C THR A 200 6.04 10.93 -25.25
N ASN A 201 7.22 10.64 -25.78
CA ASN A 201 7.92 11.54 -26.71
C ASN A 201 7.64 11.11 -28.16
N LYS A 202 7.43 12.09 -29.03
CA LYS A 202 7.38 11.90 -30.48
C LYS A 202 8.40 12.82 -31.14
N THR A 203 9.24 12.23 -31.97
CA THR A 203 10.13 13.01 -32.85
C THR A 203 9.29 13.61 -33.97
N SER A 204 9.26 14.94 -34.02
CA SER A 204 8.59 15.71 -35.06
C SER A 204 9.38 15.63 -36.37
N ALA A 205 8.75 16.03 -37.48
CA ALA A 205 9.37 15.98 -38.82
C ALA A 205 10.63 16.86 -38.94
N ASP A 206 10.82 17.82 -38.04
CA ASP A 206 11.98 18.69 -37.91
C ASP A 206 13.12 18.10 -37.05
N GLY A 207 12.96 16.85 -36.57
CA GLY A 207 13.92 16.19 -35.67
C GLY A 207 13.79 16.58 -34.20
N SER A 208 12.89 17.50 -33.84
CA SER A 208 12.66 17.88 -32.44
C SER A 208 11.85 16.81 -31.69
N MET A 209 12.30 16.41 -30.50
CA MET A 209 11.48 15.60 -29.60
C MET A 209 10.44 16.48 -28.93
N ARG A 210 9.17 16.14 -29.11
CA ARG A 210 8.04 16.79 -28.43
C ARG A 210 7.32 15.79 -27.56
N ILE A 211 6.88 16.23 -26.41
CA ILE A 211 6.06 15.41 -25.53
C ILE A 211 4.62 15.45 -26.04
N VAL A 212 4.04 14.28 -26.28
CA VAL A 212 2.71 14.12 -26.85
C VAL A 212 1.73 13.40 -25.92
N GLY A 213 2.20 12.92 -24.76
CA GLY A 213 1.36 12.20 -23.81
C GLY A 213 2.01 12.03 -22.45
N TYR A 214 1.16 11.81 -21.45
CA TYR A 214 1.52 11.59 -20.06
C TYR A 214 0.58 10.55 -19.45
N ALA A 215 1.13 9.58 -18.73
CA ALA A 215 0.34 8.60 -17.99
C ALA A 215 0.81 8.51 -16.53
N ASN A 216 -0.17 8.52 -15.62
CA ASN A 216 0.02 8.31 -14.18
C ASN A 216 0.24 6.82 -13.91
N GLY A 217 1.45 6.36 -14.22
CA GLY A 217 1.88 4.97 -14.09
C GLY A 217 2.37 4.39 -15.42
N GLY A 218 3.24 3.38 -15.32
CA GLY A 218 3.50 2.49 -16.44
C GLY A 218 2.26 1.66 -16.76
N SER A 219 2.17 1.19 -18.01
CA SER A 219 1.33 0.05 -18.36
C SER A 219 2.05 -0.73 -19.45
N GLY A 220 1.97 -2.06 -19.41
CA GLY A 220 2.50 -2.94 -20.46
C GLY A 220 3.85 -3.61 -20.12
N PRO A 221 4.50 -4.22 -21.14
CA PRO A 221 5.56 -5.22 -20.92
C PRO A 221 6.77 -4.72 -20.13
N GLN A 222 7.12 -3.43 -20.26
CA GLN A 222 8.25 -2.85 -19.54
C GLN A 222 7.97 -2.75 -18.04
N GLN A 223 6.75 -2.37 -17.64
CA GLN A 223 6.36 -2.32 -16.23
C GLN A 223 6.39 -3.72 -15.62
N ASP A 224 5.81 -4.70 -16.33
CA ASP A 224 5.84 -6.10 -15.88
C ASP A 224 7.27 -6.61 -15.71
N ALA A 225 8.18 -6.31 -16.63
CA ALA A 225 9.58 -6.68 -16.51
C ALA A 225 10.25 -6.06 -15.26
N LEU A 226 9.94 -4.79 -14.95
CA LEU A 226 10.45 -4.11 -13.75
C LEU A 226 9.87 -4.72 -12.47
N GLN A 227 8.58 -5.05 -12.43
CA GLN A 227 7.95 -5.71 -11.28
C GLN A 227 8.51 -7.13 -11.09
N LEU A 228 8.70 -7.90 -12.17
CA LEU A 228 9.35 -9.21 -12.11
C LEU A 228 10.79 -9.11 -11.60
N LYS A 229 11.53 -8.06 -12.01
CA LYS A 229 12.87 -7.78 -11.49
C LYS A 229 12.84 -7.47 -10.00
N ALA A 230 11.91 -6.63 -9.56
CA ALA A 230 11.72 -6.32 -8.15
C ALA A 230 11.40 -7.56 -7.32
N ILE A 231 10.49 -8.43 -7.79
CA ILE A 231 10.15 -9.71 -7.17
C ILE A 231 11.39 -10.61 -7.08
N ALA A 232 12.14 -10.76 -8.18
CA ALA A 232 13.33 -11.60 -8.22
C ALA A 232 14.38 -11.20 -7.18
N LEU A 233 14.62 -9.89 -7.03
CA LEU A 233 15.62 -9.36 -6.09
C LEU A 233 15.15 -9.36 -4.63
N ASN A 234 13.85 -9.21 -4.37
CA ASN A 234 13.34 -9.07 -3.00
C ASN A 234 13.59 -10.32 -2.14
N THR A 235 14.00 -10.12 -0.88
CA THR A 235 14.19 -11.21 0.09
C THR A 235 13.36 -11.05 1.37
N ARG A 236 12.76 -9.87 1.59
CA ARG A 236 12.14 -9.52 2.89
C ARG A 236 10.64 -9.27 2.85
N THR A 237 10.09 -8.82 1.72
CA THR A 237 8.69 -8.41 1.60
C THR A 237 7.80 -9.64 1.36
N PRO A 238 6.89 -9.98 2.29
CA PRO A 238 6.07 -11.19 2.24
C PRO A 238 5.29 -11.38 0.95
N ASP A 239 4.64 -10.33 0.45
CA ASP A 239 3.82 -10.41 -0.77
C ASP A 239 4.67 -10.79 -2.00
N LEU A 240 5.85 -10.17 -2.14
CA LEU A 240 6.80 -10.49 -3.19
C LEU A 240 7.42 -11.90 -3.01
N GLN A 241 7.58 -12.38 -1.77
CA GLN A 241 7.99 -13.77 -1.52
C GLN A 241 6.92 -14.77 -1.95
N ILE A 242 5.65 -14.46 -1.75
CA ILE A 242 4.53 -15.30 -2.21
C ILE A 242 4.53 -15.34 -3.73
N ASP A 243 4.60 -14.19 -4.40
CA ASP A 243 4.70 -14.07 -5.85
C ASP A 243 5.88 -14.89 -6.41
N LYS A 244 7.06 -14.76 -5.79
CA LYS A 244 8.25 -15.53 -6.18
C LYS A 244 8.02 -17.04 -6.12
N ARG A 245 7.34 -17.52 -5.08
CA ARG A 245 7.07 -18.96 -4.87
C ARG A 245 6.03 -19.52 -5.84
N ILE A 246 4.96 -18.78 -6.13
CA ILE A 246 3.96 -19.21 -7.11
C ILE A 246 4.54 -19.19 -8.53
N MET A 247 5.37 -18.20 -8.84
CA MET A 247 6.08 -18.11 -10.12
C MET A 247 7.09 -19.24 -10.32
N ALA A 248 7.80 -19.65 -9.26
CA ALA A 248 8.69 -20.81 -9.30
C ALA A 248 7.95 -22.12 -9.62
N LYS A 249 6.64 -22.18 -9.37
CA LYS A 249 5.76 -23.30 -9.72
C LYS A 249 5.14 -23.17 -11.12
N GLY A 250 5.54 -22.17 -11.90
CA GLY A 250 5.06 -21.93 -13.26
C GLY A 250 3.73 -21.18 -13.34
N PHE A 251 3.24 -20.60 -12.24
CA PHE A 251 2.01 -19.82 -12.25
C PHE A 251 2.28 -18.32 -12.43
N SER A 252 1.33 -17.63 -13.07
CA SER A 252 1.30 -16.17 -13.10
C SER A 252 1.11 -15.62 -11.68
N ARG A 253 1.72 -14.47 -11.35
CA ARG A 253 1.42 -13.75 -10.11
C ARG A 253 -0.01 -13.18 -10.04
N HIS A 254 -0.63 -13.02 -11.20
CA HIS A 254 -1.99 -12.53 -11.36
C HIS A 254 -2.96 -13.64 -11.73
N ASP A 255 -4.24 -13.38 -11.54
CA ASP A 255 -5.35 -14.18 -12.07
C ASP A 255 -5.31 -15.66 -11.64
N ILE A 256 -5.55 -15.91 -10.35
CA ILE A 256 -5.70 -17.27 -9.82
C ILE A 256 -7.00 -17.91 -10.36
N ARG A 257 -6.87 -18.64 -11.48
CA ARG A 257 -7.99 -19.19 -12.25
C ARG A 257 -8.25 -20.67 -12.02
N THR A 258 -7.23 -21.47 -11.69
CA THR A 258 -7.33 -22.93 -11.53
C THR A 258 -7.15 -23.36 -10.07
N LYS A 259 -7.56 -24.59 -9.78
CA LYS A 259 -7.39 -25.19 -8.45
C LYS A 259 -5.91 -25.34 -8.10
N GLU A 260 -5.09 -25.79 -9.04
CA GLU A 260 -3.66 -25.99 -8.85
C GLU A 260 -2.96 -24.67 -8.51
N HIS A 261 -3.31 -23.59 -9.22
CA HIS A 261 -2.80 -22.26 -8.93
C HIS A 261 -3.26 -21.78 -7.53
N GLY A 262 -4.55 -21.95 -7.19
CA GLY A 262 -5.07 -21.56 -5.88
C GLY A 262 -4.41 -22.31 -4.72
N LEU A 263 -4.17 -23.61 -4.87
CA LEU A 263 -3.46 -24.42 -3.88
C LEU A 263 -1.98 -24.00 -3.77
N ALA A 264 -1.31 -23.74 -4.91
CA ALA A 264 0.06 -23.23 -4.91
C ALA A 264 0.18 -21.88 -4.19
N TYR A 265 -0.79 -20.99 -4.36
CA TYR A 265 -0.87 -19.73 -3.63
C TYR A 265 -1.03 -19.94 -2.13
N LEU A 266 -1.96 -20.81 -1.70
CA LEU A 266 -2.18 -21.10 -0.28
C LEU A 266 -0.95 -21.72 0.39
N GLU A 267 -0.23 -22.59 -0.31
CA GLU A 267 1.02 -23.17 0.16
C GLU A 267 2.09 -22.08 0.35
N ALA A 268 2.32 -21.25 -0.67
CA ALA A 268 3.27 -20.14 -0.61
C ALA A 268 2.91 -19.14 0.50
N PHE A 269 1.62 -18.80 0.62
CA PHE A 269 1.09 -17.96 1.66
C PHE A 269 1.37 -18.54 3.05
N ASN A 270 1.07 -19.82 3.29
CA ASN A 270 1.26 -20.45 4.59
C ASN A 270 2.73 -20.51 4.99
N GLU A 271 3.63 -20.84 4.05
CA GLU A 271 5.07 -20.83 4.31
C GLU A 271 5.57 -19.45 4.74
N VAL A 272 5.13 -18.40 4.06
CA VAL A 272 5.54 -17.02 4.37
C VAL A 272 4.89 -16.54 5.66
N ALA A 273 3.59 -16.75 5.83
CA ALA A 273 2.84 -16.25 6.98
C ALA A 273 3.18 -16.99 8.29
N ASN A 274 3.70 -18.22 8.22
CA ASN A 274 4.14 -19.00 9.39
C ASN A 274 5.62 -18.79 9.73
N ASN A 275 6.37 -18.02 8.95
CA ASN A 275 7.77 -17.74 9.24
C ASN A 275 7.87 -16.66 10.35
N PRO A 276 8.34 -16.99 11.57
CA PRO A 276 8.38 -16.04 12.68
C PRO A 276 9.38 -14.89 12.47
N SER A 277 10.34 -15.07 11.56
CA SER A 277 11.34 -14.06 11.22
C SER A 277 10.93 -13.19 10.02
N ALA A 278 9.82 -13.50 9.37
CA ALA A 278 9.33 -12.72 8.23
C ALA A 278 8.57 -11.47 8.70
N ALA A 279 8.56 -10.45 7.85
CA ALA A 279 7.67 -9.32 8.07
C ALA A 279 6.19 -9.79 8.02
N PRO A 280 5.26 -9.06 8.65
CA PRO A 280 3.87 -9.46 8.70
C PRO A 280 3.20 -9.43 7.33
N VAL A 281 2.41 -10.44 6.97
CA VAL A 281 1.67 -10.46 5.70
C VAL A 281 0.58 -9.38 5.67
N LEU A 282 0.42 -8.73 4.51
CA LEU A 282 -0.56 -7.65 4.32
C LEU A 282 -2.00 -8.19 4.36
N PRO A 283 -2.97 -7.39 4.83
CA PRO A 283 -4.40 -7.73 4.82
C PRO A 283 -4.92 -8.21 3.48
N ARG A 284 -4.57 -7.52 2.39
CA ARG A 284 -4.98 -7.93 1.04
C ARG A 284 -4.53 -9.34 0.68
N THR A 285 -3.30 -9.70 0.99
CA THR A 285 -2.75 -11.04 0.74
C THR A 285 -3.52 -12.12 1.52
N TYR A 286 -3.88 -11.83 2.77
CA TYR A 286 -4.78 -12.70 3.54
C TYR A 286 -6.19 -12.76 2.93
N GLU A 287 -6.75 -11.65 2.43
CA GLU A 287 -8.06 -11.69 1.77
C GLU A 287 -8.02 -12.64 0.57
N VAL A 288 -6.98 -12.55 -0.27
CA VAL A 288 -6.77 -13.48 -1.39
C VAL A 288 -6.68 -14.92 -0.89
N ALA A 289 -5.91 -15.18 0.18
CA ALA A 289 -5.81 -16.51 0.78
C ALA A 289 -7.17 -17.03 1.28
N ILE A 290 -7.99 -16.19 1.93
CA ILE A 290 -9.36 -16.53 2.35
C ILE A 290 -10.23 -16.90 1.14
N TYR A 291 -10.16 -16.14 0.05
CA TYR A 291 -10.90 -16.47 -1.17
C TYR A 291 -10.45 -17.81 -1.77
N GLN A 292 -9.13 -18.06 -1.81
CA GLN A 292 -8.61 -19.31 -2.35
C GLN A 292 -8.97 -20.51 -1.45
N SER A 293 -8.97 -20.36 -0.13
CA SER A 293 -9.34 -21.45 0.78
C SER A 293 -10.82 -21.80 0.64
N ILE A 294 -11.70 -20.80 0.64
CA ILE A 294 -13.15 -21.01 0.43
C ILE A 294 -13.44 -21.71 -0.91
N ARG A 295 -12.62 -21.47 -1.93
CA ARG A 295 -12.83 -22.04 -3.26
C ARG A 295 -12.25 -23.44 -3.41
N TRP A 296 -11.10 -23.72 -2.80
CA TRP A 296 -10.26 -24.87 -3.17
C TRP A 296 -9.92 -25.83 -2.03
N THR A 297 -10.20 -25.49 -0.78
CA THR A 297 -9.89 -26.33 0.41
C THR A 297 -11.14 -26.88 1.08
N THR A 298 -10.96 -27.62 2.17
CA THR A 298 -12.08 -28.06 3.01
C THR A 298 -12.67 -26.90 3.82
N PRO A 299 -13.94 -27.00 4.27
CA PRO A 299 -14.55 -26.01 5.17
C PRO A 299 -13.75 -25.79 6.46
N GLY A 300 -13.13 -26.84 7.00
CA GLY A 300 -12.31 -26.76 8.21
C GLY A 300 -11.04 -25.92 8.01
N GLU A 301 -10.34 -26.11 6.90
CA GLU A 301 -9.15 -25.32 6.54
C GLU A 301 -9.51 -23.86 6.27
N ALA A 302 -10.61 -23.61 5.56
CA ALA A 302 -11.11 -22.25 5.32
C ALA A 302 -11.47 -21.54 6.64
N CYS A 303 -12.13 -22.25 7.56
CA CYS A 303 -12.47 -21.73 8.88
C CYS A 303 -11.22 -21.43 9.73
N ALA A 304 -10.23 -22.32 9.74
CA ALA A 304 -8.98 -22.11 10.45
C ALA A 304 -8.21 -20.88 9.93
N LEU A 305 -8.17 -20.69 8.61
CA LEU A 305 -7.56 -19.50 8.00
C LEU A 305 -8.33 -18.22 8.37
N LEU A 306 -9.66 -18.26 8.35
CA LEU A 306 -10.49 -17.11 8.71
C LEU A 306 -10.30 -16.71 10.18
N GLN A 307 -10.23 -17.70 11.09
CA GLN A 307 -9.95 -17.46 12.51
C GLN A 307 -8.56 -16.87 12.74
N ARG A 308 -7.56 -17.41 12.04
CA ARG A 308 -6.18 -16.88 12.08
C ARG A 308 -6.13 -15.44 11.58
N ALA A 309 -6.79 -15.13 10.47
CA ALA A 309 -6.82 -13.79 9.90
C ALA A 309 -7.45 -12.78 10.86
N TYR A 310 -8.59 -13.13 11.49
CA TYR A 310 -9.23 -12.24 12.46
C TYR A 310 -8.37 -11.99 13.69
N ARG A 311 -7.74 -13.03 14.25
CA ARG A 311 -6.80 -12.89 15.38
C ARG A 311 -5.59 -12.03 15.03
N PHE A 312 -5.15 -12.11 13.78
CA PHE A 312 -4.02 -11.33 13.30
C PHE A 312 -4.38 -9.85 13.13
N GLU A 313 -5.46 -9.53 12.42
CA GLU A 313 -5.96 -8.15 12.30
C GLU A 313 -7.48 -8.08 12.04
N PRO A 314 -8.30 -7.70 13.04
CA PRO A 314 -9.75 -7.55 12.86
C PRO A 314 -10.14 -6.50 11.80
N PHE A 315 -9.35 -5.43 11.65
CA PHE A 315 -9.63 -4.33 10.72
C PHE A 315 -9.27 -4.64 9.25
N MET A 316 -8.91 -5.88 8.93
CA MET A 316 -8.69 -6.30 7.55
C MET A 316 -9.96 -6.20 6.69
N MET A 317 -11.14 -6.34 7.29
CA MET A 317 -12.41 -6.15 6.58
C MET A 317 -13.51 -5.72 7.55
N PRO A 318 -14.55 -5.01 7.09
CA PRO A 318 -15.71 -4.67 7.92
C PRO A 318 -16.42 -5.92 8.44
N LEU A 319 -17.09 -5.79 9.60
CA LEU A 319 -17.85 -6.86 10.26
C LEU A 319 -18.82 -7.61 9.31
N LYS A 320 -19.48 -6.89 8.40
CA LYS A 320 -20.37 -7.51 7.40
C LYS A 320 -19.63 -8.48 6.47
N ARG A 321 -18.39 -8.15 6.07
CA ARG A 321 -17.58 -9.02 5.21
C ARG A 321 -17.07 -10.24 5.97
N TRP A 322 -16.67 -10.09 7.23
CA TRP A 322 -16.33 -11.25 8.09
C TRP A 322 -17.49 -12.25 8.15
N ARG A 323 -18.71 -11.76 8.39
CA ARG A 323 -19.92 -12.60 8.43
C ARG A 323 -20.22 -13.25 7.08
N ALA A 324 -20.09 -12.52 5.98
CA ALA A 324 -20.28 -13.10 4.65
C ALA A 324 -19.32 -14.27 4.37
N ARG A 325 -18.07 -14.22 4.86
CA ARG A 325 -17.13 -15.35 4.73
C ARG A 325 -17.53 -16.56 5.58
N LEU A 326 -18.14 -16.36 6.73
CA LEU A 326 -18.73 -17.45 7.52
C LEU A 326 -19.91 -18.10 6.78
N ASP A 327 -20.75 -17.30 6.14
CA ASP A 327 -21.85 -17.80 5.31
C ASP A 327 -21.33 -18.60 4.09
N ASP A 328 -20.25 -18.14 3.45
CA ASP A 328 -19.62 -18.87 2.35
C ASP A 328 -19.11 -20.25 2.78
N ILE A 329 -18.47 -20.34 3.96
CA ILE A 329 -17.99 -21.62 4.52
C ILE A 329 -19.17 -22.54 4.85
N ARG A 330 -20.26 -22.00 5.40
CA ARG A 330 -21.49 -22.78 5.61
C ARG A 330 -22.06 -23.31 4.30
N ALA A 331 -22.03 -22.52 3.22
CA ALA A 331 -22.44 -22.96 1.90
C ALA A 331 -21.49 -24.04 1.33
N MET A 332 -20.20 -24.03 1.68
CA MET A 332 -19.28 -25.13 1.34
C MET A 332 -19.69 -26.44 2.01
N ASP A 333 -19.99 -26.45 3.31
CA ASP A 333 -20.43 -27.67 4.02
C ASP A 333 -21.62 -28.34 3.29
N ILE A 334 -22.61 -27.53 2.88
CA ILE A 334 -23.77 -28.00 2.12
C ILE A 334 -23.36 -28.61 0.77
N ARG A 335 -22.49 -27.92 0.01
CA ARG A 335 -22.01 -28.42 -1.29
C ARG A 335 -21.23 -29.73 -1.19
N HIS A 336 -20.53 -29.95 -0.08
CA HIS A 336 -19.74 -31.16 0.17
C HIS A 336 -20.54 -32.29 0.85
N GLY A 337 -21.83 -32.11 1.12
CA GLY A 337 -22.64 -33.10 1.84
C GLY A 337 -22.16 -33.35 3.27
N LEU A 338 -21.46 -32.38 3.86
CA LEU A 338 -20.96 -32.48 5.22
C LEU A 338 -22.03 -31.98 6.21
N PRO A 339 -22.10 -32.53 7.43
CA PRO A 339 -22.94 -31.97 8.47
C PRO A 339 -22.54 -30.52 8.70
N ALA A 340 -23.52 -29.62 8.77
CA ALA A 340 -23.27 -28.20 9.00
C ALA A 340 -22.50 -28.04 10.31
N ARG A 341 -21.21 -27.69 10.21
CA ARG A 341 -20.38 -27.41 11.37
C ARG A 341 -20.32 -25.89 11.53
N PRO A 342 -20.62 -25.35 12.73
CA PRO A 342 -20.51 -23.91 12.93
C PRO A 342 -19.04 -23.52 12.83
N CYS A 343 -18.67 -22.80 11.77
CA CYS A 343 -17.45 -21.99 11.79
C CYS A 343 -17.74 -20.76 12.64
N VAL A 344 -16.96 -20.56 13.70
CA VAL A 344 -17.11 -19.43 14.63
C VAL A 344 -15.77 -18.70 14.71
N ILE A 345 -15.84 -17.37 14.68
CA ILE A 345 -14.67 -16.53 14.93
C ILE A 345 -14.67 -16.06 16.37
N ASP A 346 -13.70 -16.49 17.17
CA ASP A 346 -13.58 -16.04 18.56
C ASP A 346 -13.38 -14.52 18.62
N GLY A 347 -14.21 -13.82 19.39
CA GLY A 347 -14.13 -12.37 19.57
C GLY A 347 -14.74 -11.55 18.44
N LEU A 348 -15.40 -12.18 17.46
CA LEU A 348 -16.23 -11.46 16.49
C LEU A 348 -17.52 -10.96 17.19
N PRO A 349 -17.83 -9.65 17.20
CA PRO A 349 -19.01 -9.14 17.89
C PRO A 349 -20.30 -9.78 17.40
N SER A 350 -21.20 -10.10 18.35
CA SER A 350 -22.59 -10.42 18.06
C SER A 350 -23.28 -9.22 17.40
N THR A 351 -24.42 -9.46 16.74
CA THR A 351 -25.20 -8.40 16.08
C THR A 351 -25.64 -7.33 17.05
#